data_AF-A0A328ED70-F1
#
_entry.id   AF-A0A328ED70-F1
#
_cell.length_a   1.000
_cell.length_b   1.000
_cell.length_c   1.000
_cell.angle_alpha   90.00
_cell.angle_beta   90.00
_cell.angle_gamma   90.00
#
_symmetry.space_group_name_H-M   'P 1'
#
loop_
_entity.id
_entity.type
_entity.pdbx_description
1 polymer ?
#
loop_
_entity_poly.entity_id
_entity_poly.type
_entity_poly.pdbx_seq_one_letter_code
_entity_poly.pdbx_strand_id
1 'polypeptide(L)'
;MFKIDKIKEKEFFLNRIKGKFDIIILLLNILDYILLFGLHCKNPIGIIEIIKKNKMQRIFLFSDKKYYSINFPFSINDNKIFFGSEAIDAHQISILRGILLELKDRKSIQFEDLFDIFYHNELSDYKCSRDDINRLFNIFYNLLIMDDGYIRYDYDEKSENGNKHPLCHYDIFYSNQNGIKIGLNKAINKDTFIDMIDPTTDCHFLQ
;
A
#
# COMPACT_ATOMS: atom_id res chain seq x y z
N MET A 1 -9.89 9.58 -8.17
CA MET A 1 -8.54 9.59 -8.76
C MET A 1 -7.79 10.78 -8.19
N PHE A 2 -6.57 10.58 -7.70
CA PHE A 2 -5.70 11.61 -7.15
C PHE A 2 -4.42 11.69 -7.98
N LYS A 3 -3.90 12.90 -8.20
CA LYS A 3 -2.64 13.11 -8.92
C LYS A 3 -1.46 12.97 -7.96
N ILE A 4 -0.35 12.38 -8.39
CA ILE A 4 0.86 12.21 -7.56
C ILE A 4 1.89 13.28 -7.92
N ASP A 5 2.30 14.05 -6.92
CA ASP A 5 3.36 15.04 -7.04
C ASP A 5 4.75 14.37 -7.11
N LYS A 6 5.67 14.99 -7.86
CA LYS A 6 7.05 14.52 -8.00
C LYS A 6 7.76 14.34 -6.65
N ILE A 7 7.43 15.14 -5.63
CA ILE A 7 8.03 14.98 -4.29
C ILE A 7 7.75 13.61 -3.65
N LYS A 8 6.67 12.93 -4.08
CA LYS A 8 6.26 11.61 -3.60
C LYS A 8 6.79 10.44 -4.45
N GLU A 9 7.58 10.71 -5.49
CA GLU A 9 8.13 9.67 -6.39
C GLU A 9 8.87 8.57 -5.62
N LYS A 10 9.76 8.98 -4.72
CA LYS A 10 10.58 8.04 -3.94
C LYS A 10 9.72 7.15 -3.05
N GLU A 11 8.75 7.76 -2.38
CA GLU A 11 7.86 7.14 -1.40
C GLU A 11 6.93 6.12 -2.06
N PHE A 12 6.40 6.43 -3.25
CA PHE A 12 5.37 5.62 -3.91
C PHE A 12 5.92 4.66 -4.97
N PHE A 13 7.04 4.97 -5.63
CA PHE A 13 7.50 4.21 -6.82
C PHE A 13 8.95 3.70 -6.74
N LEU A 14 9.82 4.31 -5.94
CA LEU A 14 11.25 3.93 -5.90
C LEU A 14 11.60 3.03 -4.72
N ASN A 15 10.92 3.18 -3.58
CA ASN A 15 11.17 2.33 -2.43
C ASN A 15 10.74 0.88 -2.72
N ARG A 16 11.66 -0.06 -2.48
CA ARG A 16 11.36 -1.48 -2.58
C ARG A 16 10.49 -1.91 -1.40
N ILE A 17 9.34 -2.48 -1.70
CA ILE A 17 8.48 -3.17 -0.73
C ILE A 17 9.12 -4.54 -0.47
N LYS A 18 9.43 -4.83 0.79
CA LYS A 18 10.12 -6.05 1.23
C LYS A 18 9.29 -6.87 2.22
N GLY A 19 8.25 -6.29 2.79
CA GLY A 19 7.45 -6.93 3.84
C GLY A 19 6.09 -6.29 4.05
N LYS A 20 5.30 -6.91 4.93
CA LYS A 20 3.96 -6.43 5.34
C LYS A 20 3.99 -4.98 5.84
N PHE A 21 4.99 -4.61 6.64
CA PHE A 21 5.11 -3.25 7.15
C PHE A 21 5.31 -2.22 6.05
N ASP A 22 6.04 -2.55 4.98
CA ASP A 22 6.20 -1.62 3.84
C ASP A 22 4.88 -1.35 3.14
N ILE A 23 4.03 -2.39 3.00
CA ILE A 23 2.67 -2.25 2.45
C ILE A 23 1.84 -1.32 3.32
N ILE A 24 1.82 -1.54 4.64
CA ILE A 24 0.99 -0.75 5.55
C ILE A 24 1.50 0.70 5.60
N ILE A 25 2.82 0.91 5.68
CA ILE A 25 3.43 2.25 5.63
C ILE A 25 3.05 2.96 4.33
N LEU A 26 3.11 2.27 3.17
CA LEU A 26 2.69 2.83 1.88
C LEU A 26 1.21 3.24 1.90
N LEU A 27 0.32 2.39 2.43
CA LEU A 27 -1.10 2.72 2.57
C LEU A 27 -1.33 3.95 3.44
N LEU A 28 -0.70 4.03 4.62
CA LEU A 28 -0.81 5.17 5.53
C LEU A 28 -0.27 6.47 4.90
N ASN A 29 0.83 6.37 4.16
CA ASN A 29 1.40 7.49 3.41
C ASN A 29 0.48 8.01 2.31
N ILE A 30 -0.23 7.11 1.62
CA ILE A 30 -1.24 7.47 0.62
C ILE A 30 -2.43 8.15 1.28
N LEU A 31 -2.90 7.64 2.43
CA LEU A 31 -4.00 8.26 3.18
C LEU A 31 -3.66 9.71 3.59
N ASP A 32 -2.49 9.94 4.18
CA ASP A 32 -2.03 11.29 4.53
C ASP A 32 -1.92 12.18 3.29
N TYR A 33 -1.44 11.64 2.17
CA TYR A 33 -1.35 12.38 0.93
C TYR A 33 -2.74 12.79 0.39
N ILE A 34 -3.71 11.90 0.47
CA ILE A 34 -5.10 12.18 0.07
C ILE A 34 -5.71 13.26 0.96
N LEU A 35 -5.52 13.18 2.27
CA LEU A 35 -6.03 14.17 3.24
C LEU A 35 -5.45 15.57 3.01
N LEU A 36 -4.15 15.65 2.69
CA LEU A 36 -3.42 16.93 2.63
C LEU A 36 -3.38 17.57 1.24
N PHE A 37 -3.30 16.77 0.16
CA PHE A 37 -2.86 17.25 -1.16
C PHE A 37 -3.73 16.82 -2.33
N GLY A 38 -4.76 15.99 -2.11
CA GLY A 38 -5.41 15.18 -3.16
C GLY A 38 -5.95 15.91 -4.39
N LEU A 39 -6.06 17.24 -4.38
CA LEU A 39 -6.75 18.01 -5.43
C LEU A 39 -5.84 18.98 -6.22
N HIS A 40 -4.61 19.25 -5.78
CA HIS A 40 -3.75 20.25 -6.43
C HIS A 40 -2.35 19.74 -6.74
N CYS A 41 -2.15 19.22 -7.95
CA CYS A 41 -0.83 18.91 -8.51
C CYS A 41 -0.72 19.48 -9.92
N LYS A 42 0.27 20.37 -10.14
CA LYS A 42 0.50 21.02 -11.44
C LYS A 42 1.21 20.09 -12.44
N ASN A 43 2.17 19.30 -11.96
CA ASN A 43 3.01 18.42 -12.78
C ASN A 43 2.99 16.99 -12.23
N PRO A 44 1.90 16.24 -12.43
CA PRO A 44 1.79 14.89 -11.90
C PRO A 44 2.78 13.94 -12.57
N ILE A 45 3.44 13.11 -11.78
CA ILE A 45 4.29 12.00 -12.25
C ILE A 45 3.54 10.66 -12.30
N GLY A 46 2.30 10.67 -11.81
CA GLY A 46 1.48 9.48 -11.68
C GLY A 46 0.11 9.80 -11.11
N ILE A 47 -0.68 8.75 -10.91
CA ILE A 47 -2.03 8.84 -10.35
C ILE A 47 -2.30 7.72 -9.35
N ILE A 48 -3.20 8.00 -8.42
CA ILE A 48 -3.77 7.04 -7.48
C ILE A 48 -5.25 6.85 -7.86
N GLU A 49 -5.65 5.61 -8.10
CA GLU A 49 -7.04 5.22 -8.33
C GLU A 49 -7.49 4.25 -7.25
N ILE A 50 -8.62 4.52 -6.61
CA ILE A 50 -9.25 3.59 -5.66
C ILE A 50 -10.48 3.04 -6.35
N ILE A 51 -10.53 1.72 -6.52
CA ILE A 51 -11.61 1.02 -7.21
C ILE A 51 -12.30 0.10 -6.22
N LYS A 52 -13.61 0.27 -6.09
CA LYS A 52 -14.50 -0.60 -5.32
C LYS A 52 -15.54 -1.20 -6.26
N LYS A 53 -15.45 -2.50 -6.52
CA LYS A 53 -16.39 -3.27 -7.34
C LYS A 53 -16.70 -4.60 -6.67
N ASN A 54 -17.98 -4.89 -6.42
CA ASN A 54 -18.41 -6.07 -5.67
C ASN A 54 -17.64 -6.22 -4.34
N LYS A 55 -16.86 -7.30 -4.20
CA LYS A 55 -16.01 -7.58 -3.04
C LYS A 55 -14.59 -7.04 -3.18
N MET A 56 -14.19 -6.59 -4.37
CA MET A 56 -12.87 -6.02 -4.62
C MET A 56 -12.86 -4.56 -4.17
N GLN A 57 -11.95 -4.22 -3.26
CA GLN A 57 -11.62 -2.85 -2.91
C GLN A 57 -10.10 -2.71 -2.95
N ARG A 58 -9.59 -2.05 -3.99
CA ARG A 58 -8.15 -1.98 -4.26
C ARG A 58 -7.72 -0.56 -4.56
N ILE A 59 -6.48 -0.27 -4.19
CA ILE A 59 -5.79 0.96 -4.56
C ILE A 59 -4.76 0.64 -5.62
N PHE A 60 -4.70 1.51 -6.62
CA PHE A 60 -3.79 1.43 -7.73
C PHE A 60 -2.92 2.68 -7.76
N LEU A 61 -1.62 2.49 -7.96
CA LEU A 61 -0.69 3.59 -8.22
C LEU A 61 -0.11 3.38 -9.61
N PHE A 62 -0.23 4.38 -10.45
CA PHE A 62 0.28 4.36 -11.82
C PHE A 62 1.32 5.44 -12.02
N SER A 63 2.48 5.08 -12.55
CA SER A 63 3.50 5.97 -13.12
C SER A 63 3.82 5.50 -14.54
N ASP A 64 4.65 6.22 -15.29
CA ASP A 64 5.01 5.84 -16.67
C ASP A 64 5.51 4.39 -16.81
N LYS A 65 6.38 3.95 -15.89
CA LYS A 65 7.06 2.64 -15.98
C LYS A 65 6.63 1.62 -14.93
N LYS A 66 5.81 2.01 -13.95
CA LYS A 66 5.48 1.15 -12.81
C LYS A 66 4.05 1.29 -12.37
N TYR A 67 3.38 0.15 -12.19
CA TYR A 67 2.02 0.07 -11.64
C TYR A 67 2.00 -0.78 -10.38
N TYR A 68 1.19 -0.40 -9.41
CA TYR A 68 1.00 -1.13 -8.16
C TYR A 68 -0.48 -1.37 -7.96
N SER A 69 -0.83 -2.51 -7.37
CA SER A 69 -2.17 -2.79 -6.88
C SER A 69 -2.10 -3.47 -5.52
N ILE A 70 -2.86 -2.96 -4.56
CA ILE A 70 -2.90 -3.45 -3.17
C ILE A 70 -4.37 -3.46 -2.73
N ASN A 71 -4.76 -4.46 -1.95
CA ASN A 71 -6.00 -4.44 -1.20
C ASN A 71 -6.09 -3.15 -0.37
N PHE A 72 -7.21 -2.46 -0.44
CA PHE A 72 -7.40 -1.16 0.21
C PHE A 72 -8.46 -1.31 1.30
N PRO A 73 -8.08 -1.48 2.58
CA PRO A 73 -9.02 -1.78 3.65
C PRO A 73 -9.75 -0.54 4.20
N PHE A 74 -9.49 0.63 3.63
CA PHE A 74 -10.07 1.90 4.08
C PHE A 74 -11.20 2.35 3.17
N SER A 75 -12.16 3.09 3.71
CA SER A 75 -13.13 3.84 2.92
C SER A 75 -12.93 5.34 3.11
N ILE A 76 -13.24 6.11 2.07
CA ILE A 76 -13.10 7.57 2.07
C ILE A 76 -14.46 8.16 1.74
N ASN A 77 -14.99 8.99 2.64
CA ASN A 77 -16.26 9.69 2.45
C ASN A 77 -16.14 11.12 3.01
N ASP A 78 -16.49 12.13 2.22
CA ASP A 78 -16.42 13.55 2.61
C ASP A 78 -15.08 13.96 3.25
N ASN A 79 -13.95 13.57 2.65
CA ASN A 79 -12.58 13.77 3.17
C ASN A 79 -12.30 13.14 4.55
N LYS A 80 -13.17 12.24 5.03
CA LYS A 80 -12.94 11.40 6.20
C LYS A 80 -12.51 10.02 5.76
N ILE A 81 -11.56 9.45 6.49
CA ILE A 81 -11.10 8.09 6.28
C ILE A 81 -11.73 7.21 7.35
N PHE A 82 -12.13 6.00 6.96
CA PHE A 82 -12.65 5.00 7.87
C PHE A 82 -11.95 3.65 7.66
N PHE A 83 -11.74 2.94 8.74
CA PHE A 83 -11.37 1.52 8.75
C PHE A 83 -12.54 0.72 9.34
N GLY A 84 -13.27 0.00 8.49
CA GLY A 84 -14.59 -0.50 8.87
C GLY A 84 -15.52 0.67 9.21
N SER A 85 -16.05 0.69 10.44
CA SER A 85 -16.89 1.78 10.97
C SER A 85 -16.10 2.86 11.72
N GLU A 86 -14.82 2.62 12.03
CA GLU A 86 -14.01 3.54 12.83
C GLU A 86 -13.46 4.66 11.96
N ALA A 87 -13.75 5.92 12.32
CA ALA A 87 -13.13 7.07 11.69
C ALA A 87 -11.65 7.16 12.11
N ILE A 88 -10.78 7.43 11.14
CA ILE A 88 -9.34 7.62 11.36
C ILE A 88 -8.95 9.02 10.89
N ASP A 89 -8.25 9.76 11.74
CA ASP A 89 -7.69 11.07 11.42
C ASP A 89 -6.17 11.04 11.15
N ALA A 90 -5.63 12.19 10.74
CA ALA A 90 -4.19 12.34 10.45
C ALA A 90 -3.29 12.07 11.68
N HIS A 91 -3.77 12.36 12.89
CA HIS A 91 -3.00 12.13 14.11
C HIS A 91 -2.85 10.62 14.36
N GLN A 92 -3.96 9.87 14.24
CA GLN A 92 -3.98 8.41 14.36
C GLN A 92 -3.16 7.73 13.26
N ILE A 93 -3.25 8.21 12.01
CA ILE A 93 -2.38 7.73 10.90
C ILE A 93 -0.90 7.91 11.25
N SER A 94 -0.54 9.08 11.81
CA SER A 94 0.84 9.37 12.20
C SER A 94 1.33 8.46 13.33
N ILE A 95 0.48 8.18 14.33
CA ILE A 95 0.81 7.23 15.42
C ILE A 95 1.07 5.83 14.84
N LEU A 96 0.13 5.31 14.04
CA LEU A 96 0.26 3.98 13.43
C LEU A 96 1.54 3.85 12.61
N ARG A 97 1.88 4.89 11.84
CA ARG A 97 3.11 4.94 11.06
C ARG A 97 4.35 4.97 11.96
N GLY A 98 4.34 5.75 13.04
CA GLY A 98 5.44 5.80 14.01
C GLY A 98 5.75 4.42 14.60
N ILE A 99 4.73 3.74 15.09
CA ILE A 99 4.82 2.36 15.61
C ILE A 99 5.38 1.40 14.56
N LEU A 100 4.88 1.47 13.31
CA LEU A 100 5.37 0.60 12.24
C LEU A 100 6.85 0.83 11.91
N LEU A 101 7.31 2.09 11.93
CA LEU A 101 8.70 2.43 11.64
C LEU A 101 9.61 1.92 12.76
N GLU A 102 9.24 2.13 14.02
CA GLU A 102 9.97 1.64 15.18
C GLU A 102 10.07 0.11 15.18
N LEU A 103 8.95 -0.58 14.94
CA LEU A 103 8.91 -2.03 14.84
C LEU A 103 9.75 -2.55 13.67
N LYS A 104 9.73 -1.88 12.52
CA LYS A 104 10.48 -2.27 11.33
C LYS A 104 12.00 -2.27 11.54
N ASP A 105 12.49 -1.43 12.44
CA ASP A 105 13.92 -1.34 12.78
C ASP A 105 14.37 -2.44 13.76
N ARG A 106 13.42 -3.19 14.36
CA ARG A 106 13.71 -4.33 15.23
C ARG A 106 14.11 -5.56 14.41
N LYS A 107 15.10 -6.31 14.90
CA LYS A 107 15.58 -7.56 14.25
C LYS A 107 14.53 -8.68 14.25
N SER A 108 13.70 -8.71 15.28
CA SER A 108 12.62 -9.66 15.48
C SER A 108 11.53 -8.97 16.28
N ILE A 109 10.29 -9.34 16.02
CA ILE A 109 9.12 -8.76 16.68
C ILE A 109 8.33 -9.92 17.26
N GLN A 110 8.15 -9.90 18.56
CA GLN A 110 7.30 -10.80 19.30
C GLN A 110 5.93 -10.17 19.51
N PHE A 111 4.95 -10.98 19.87
CA PHE A 111 3.60 -10.48 20.12
C PHE A 111 3.58 -9.56 21.35
N GLU A 112 4.43 -9.83 22.33
CA GLU A 112 4.63 -9.05 23.55
C GLU A 112 5.13 -7.63 23.25
N ASP A 113 5.99 -7.46 22.23
CA ASP A 113 6.46 -6.13 21.80
C ASP A 113 5.28 -5.22 21.41
N LEU A 114 4.23 -5.78 20.83
CA LEU A 114 3.02 -5.03 20.48
C LEU A 114 2.28 -4.56 21.73
N PHE A 115 2.18 -5.39 22.77
CA PHE A 115 1.54 -4.96 24.01
C PHE A 115 2.35 -3.89 24.72
N ASP A 116 3.67 -4.00 24.70
CA ASP A 116 4.53 -3.04 25.37
C ASP A 116 4.40 -1.64 24.74
N ILE A 117 4.43 -1.57 23.41
CA ILE A 117 4.26 -0.31 22.67
C ILE A 117 2.88 0.30 22.92
N PHE A 118 1.82 -0.50 22.76
CA PHE A 118 0.45 0.01 22.84
C PHE A 118 -0.01 0.29 24.28
N TYR A 119 0.41 -0.50 25.27
CA TYR A 119 -0.20 -0.49 26.60
C TYR A 119 0.75 -0.20 27.76
N HIS A 120 2.07 -0.34 27.59
CA HIS A 120 2.99 -0.21 28.71
C HIS A 120 3.93 1.00 28.64
N ASN A 121 4.37 1.49 27.47
CA ASN A 121 5.50 2.43 27.49
C ASN A 121 5.51 3.65 26.55
N GLU A 122 4.70 3.80 25.49
CA GLU A 122 5.02 4.87 24.50
C GLU A 122 3.85 5.72 23.98
N LEU A 123 2.60 5.35 24.28
CA LEU A 123 1.44 6.12 23.80
C LEU A 123 1.00 7.28 24.71
N SER A 124 1.58 7.42 25.91
CA SER A 124 1.30 8.54 26.81
C SER A 124 1.64 9.90 26.19
N ASP A 125 2.72 9.95 25.43
CA ASP A 125 3.22 11.17 24.78
C ASP A 125 2.27 11.66 23.68
N TYR A 126 1.47 10.74 23.13
CA TYR A 126 0.47 11.01 22.10
C TYR A 126 -0.90 11.39 22.67
N LYS A 127 -1.03 11.55 23.99
CA LYS A 127 -2.28 11.96 24.69
C LYS A 127 -3.49 11.08 24.33
N CYS A 128 -3.26 9.80 24.07
CA CYS A 128 -4.32 8.85 23.73
C CYS A 128 -5.07 8.39 24.99
N SER A 129 -6.40 8.32 24.93
CA SER A 129 -7.19 7.63 25.96
C SER A 129 -7.02 6.11 25.83
N ARG A 130 -7.46 5.35 26.85
CA ARG A 130 -7.43 3.88 26.76
C ARG A 130 -8.28 3.35 25.61
N ASP A 131 -9.40 4.01 25.32
CA ASP A 131 -10.26 3.65 24.19
C ASP A 131 -9.58 3.93 22.85
N ASP A 132 -8.84 5.03 22.73
CA ASP A 132 -8.05 5.33 21.53
C ASP A 132 -6.96 4.28 21.30
N ILE A 133 -6.27 3.87 22.36
CA ILE A 133 -5.25 2.80 22.31
C ILE A 133 -5.89 1.50 21.81
N ASN A 134 -7.02 1.08 22.40
CA ASN A 134 -7.71 -0.14 21.99
C ASN A 134 -8.14 -0.09 20.51
N ARG A 135 -8.66 1.06 20.05
CA ARG A 135 -9.03 1.28 18.64
C ARG A 135 -7.82 1.20 17.72
N LEU A 136 -6.74 1.90 18.06
CA LEU A 136 -5.50 1.89 17.28
C LEU A 136 -4.89 0.49 17.20
N PHE A 137 -4.86 -0.23 18.31
CA PHE A 137 -4.39 -1.62 18.35
C PHE A 137 -5.22 -2.51 17.43
N ASN A 138 -6.56 -2.40 17.48
CA ASN A 138 -7.44 -3.16 16.59
C ASN A 138 -7.19 -2.84 15.12
N ILE A 139 -7.06 -1.56 14.74
CA ILE A 139 -6.74 -1.15 13.37
C ILE A 139 -5.38 -1.73 12.95
N PHE A 140 -4.35 -1.54 13.79
CA PHE A 140 -3.00 -2.03 13.54
C PHE A 140 -2.97 -3.54 13.34
N TYR A 141 -3.57 -4.31 14.25
CA TYR A 141 -3.62 -5.77 14.18
C TYR A 141 -4.33 -6.25 12.91
N ASN A 142 -5.49 -5.67 12.57
CA ASN A 142 -6.21 -6.04 11.35
C ASN A 142 -5.41 -5.70 10.08
N LEU A 143 -4.66 -4.60 10.06
CA LEU A 143 -3.74 -4.28 8.96
C LEU A 143 -2.59 -5.28 8.84
N LEU A 144 -2.12 -5.84 9.96
CA LEU A 144 -1.07 -6.88 9.95
C LEU A 144 -1.55 -8.21 9.37
N ILE A 145 -2.76 -8.64 9.74
CA ILE A 145 -3.28 -9.97 9.36
C ILE A 145 -4.02 -9.98 8.03
N MET A 146 -4.34 -8.81 7.44
CA MET A 146 -5.06 -8.77 6.17
C MET A 146 -4.26 -9.43 5.05
N ASP A 147 -4.94 -10.02 4.07
CA ASP A 147 -4.31 -10.28 2.77
C ASP A 147 -4.19 -8.94 2.02
N ASP A 148 -2.97 -8.56 1.69
CA ASP A 148 -2.70 -7.33 0.94
C ASP A 148 -2.84 -7.52 -0.57
N GLY A 149 -2.79 -8.75 -1.07
CA GLY A 149 -2.87 -9.08 -2.49
C GLY A 149 -1.94 -8.24 -3.36
N TYR A 150 -0.73 -7.92 -2.89
CA TYR A 150 0.22 -7.07 -3.60
C TYR A 150 0.60 -7.62 -4.98
N ILE A 151 0.39 -6.80 -6.01
CA ILE A 151 0.83 -7.04 -7.39
C ILE A 151 1.49 -5.77 -7.91
N ARG A 152 2.64 -5.91 -8.58
CA ARG A 152 3.32 -4.80 -9.25
C ARG A 152 3.61 -5.15 -10.70
N TYR A 153 3.45 -4.19 -11.60
CA TYR A 153 3.98 -4.24 -12.96
C TYR A 153 5.18 -3.32 -13.06
N ASP A 154 6.26 -3.79 -13.68
CA ASP A 154 7.45 -3.00 -14.00
C ASP A 154 7.78 -3.09 -15.50
N TYR A 155 8.07 -1.94 -16.10
CA TYR A 155 8.86 -1.78 -17.32
C TYR A 155 10.30 -1.44 -16.91
N ASP A 156 11.18 -2.44 -16.85
CA ASP A 156 12.51 -2.35 -16.23
C ASP A 156 13.65 -2.59 -17.24
N GLU A 157 14.01 -1.54 -17.96
CA GLU A 157 15.16 -1.52 -18.88
C GLU A 157 16.50 -1.70 -18.16
N LYS A 158 16.59 -1.32 -16.88
CA LYS A 158 17.87 -1.30 -16.16
C LYS A 158 18.30 -2.69 -15.71
N SER A 159 17.35 -3.54 -15.37
CA SER A 159 17.60 -4.89 -14.87
C SER A 159 17.30 -5.98 -15.90
N GLU A 160 16.96 -5.61 -17.14
CA GLU A 160 16.60 -6.57 -18.20
C GLU A 160 17.71 -7.61 -18.40
N ASN A 161 17.31 -8.89 -18.38
CA ASN A 161 18.20 -10.03 -18.58
C ASN A 161 17.48 -11.18 -19.29
N GLY A 162 16.89 -10.88 -20.45
CA GLY A 162 16.10 -11.82 -21.24
C GLY A 162 15.06 -12.55 -20.39
N ASN A 163 15.01 -13.88 -20.49
CA ASN A 163 14.02 -14.69 -19.77
C ASN A 163 14.19 -14.70 -18.24
N LYS A 164 15.38 -14.34 -17.71
CA LYS A 164 15.59 -14.27 -16.25
C LYS A 164 14.97 -13.01 -15.65
N HIS A 165 14.94 -11.93 -16.42
CA HIS A 165 14.32 -10.68 -16.01
C HIS A 165 13.75 -9.96 -17.25
N PRO A 166 12.52 -10.31 -17.66
CA PRO A 166 11.91 -9.72 -18.84
C PRO A 166 11.73 -8.21 -18.68
N LEU A 167 11.85 -7.48 -19.79
CA LEU A 167 11.67 -6.03 -19.83
C LEU A 167 10.34 -5.60 -19.19
N CYS A 168 9.27 -6.31 -19.51
CA CYS A 168 7.94 -6.12 -18.94
C CYS A 168 7.58 -7.34 -18.09
N HIS A 169 7.21 -7.14 -16.83
CA HIS A 169 6.82 -8.27 -15.99
C HIS A 169 5.90 -7.84 -14.84
N TYR A 170 5.17 -8.82 -14.30
CA TYR A 170 4.52 -8.72 -13.00
C TYR A 170 5.41 -9.30 -11.91
N ASP A 171 5.47 -8.61 -10.78
CA ASP A 171 5.93 -9.13 -9.50
C ASP A 171 4.72 -9.37 -8.60
N ILE A 172 4.53 -10.63 -8.22
CA ILE A 172 3.52 -11.08 -7.27
C ILE A 172 4.23 -11.43 -5.98
N PHE A 173 3.69 -10.94 -4.86
CA PHE A 173 4.32 -10.94 -3.54
C PHE A 173 5.61 -10.10 -3.46
N TYR A 174 5.88 -9.59 -2.27
CA TYR A 174 7.02 -8.69 -2.02
C TYR A 174 8.23 -9.38 -1.38
N SER A 175 8.05 -10.59 -0.85
CA SER A 175 9.13 -11.30 -0.17
C SER A 175 10.05 -11.99 -1.18
N ASN A 176 11.35 -11.94 -0.97
CA ASN A 176 12.30 -12.62 -1.87
C ASN A 176 12.16 -14.14 -1.86
N GLN A 177 11.61 -14.70 -0.78
CA GLN A 177 11.44 -16.15 -0.61
C GLN A 177 10.20 -16.68 -1.34
N ASN A 178 9.14 -15.86 -1.46
CA ASN A 178 7.87 -16.27 -2.07
C ASN A 178 7.57 -15.52 -3.37
N GLY A 179 8.43 -14.58 -3.78
CA GLY A 179 8.23 -13.72 -4.93
C GLY A 179 8.08 -14.53 -6.21
N ILE A 180 7.02 -14.24 -6.96
CA ILE A 180 6.77 -14.82 -8.27
C ILE A 180 6.87 -13.71 -9.30
N LYS A 181 7.63 -13.96 -10.37
CA LYS A 181 7.75 -13.05 -11.51
C LYS A 181 7.11 -13.68 -12.74
N ILE A 182 6.23 -12.94 -13.40
CA ILE A 182 5.57 -13.36 -14.65
C ILE A 182 5.99 -12.40 -15.76
N GLY A 183 6.74 -12.89 -16.74
CA GLY A 183 7.15 -12.10 -17.91
C GLY A 183 6.00 -11.78 -18.85
N LEU A 184 6.08 -10.63 -19.52
CA LEU A 184 5.13 -10.19 -20.54
C LEU A 184 5.86 -9.93 -21.84
N ASN A 185 5.26 -10.35 -22.96
CA ASN A 185 5.81 -10.16 -24.30
C ASN A 185 5.77 -8.70 -24.77
N LYS A 186 4.93 -7.87 -24.14
CA LYS A 186 4.77 -6.45 -24.47
C LYS A 186 4.42 -5.63 -23.25
N ALA A 187 4.68 -4.33 -23.33
CA ALA A 187 4.17 -3.38 -22.36
C ALA A 187 2.64 -3.35 -22.37
N ILE A 188 2.07 -3.09 -21.19
CA ILE A 188 0.63 -2.97 -21.00
C ILE A 188 0.28 -1.57 -20.55
N ASN A 189 -0.99 -1.18 -20.71
CA ASN A 189 -1.50 0.07 -20.15
C ASN A 189 -2.21 -0.18 -18.80
N LYS A 190 -2.61 0.90 -18.15
CA LYS A 190 -3.33 0.85 -16.86
C LYS A 190 -4.63 0.04 -16.92
N ASP A 191 -5.36 0.12 -18.03
CA ASP A 191 -6.68 -0.51 -18.15
C ASP A 191 -6.52 -2.03 -18.25
N THR A 192 -5.51 -2.50 -19.01
CA THR A 192 -5.12 -3.92 -19.04
C THR A 192 -4.68 -4.43 -17.67
N PHE A 193 -3.94 -3.61 -16.91
CA PHE A 193 -3.52 -3.98 -15.55
C PHE A 193 -4.69 -4.10 -14.57
N ILE A 194 -5.66 -3.18 -14.65
CA ILE A 194 -6.89 -3.23 -13.83
C ILE A 194 -7.72 -4.45 -14.23
N ASP A 195 -7.94 -4.66 -15.52
CA ASP A 195 -8.74 -5.74 -16.07
C ASP A 195 -8.23 -7.13 -15.65
N MET A 196 -6.91 -7.33 -15.63
CA MET A 196 -6.29 -8.58 -15.17
C MET A 196 -6.64 -8.93 -13.70
N ILE A 197 -6.95 -7.93 -12.87
CA ILE A 197 -7.21 -8.08 -11.44
C ILE A 197 -8.72 -8.02 -11.13
N ASP A 198 -9.54 -7.56 -12.08
CA ASP A 198 -10.96 -7.32 -11.89
C ASP A 198 -11.74 -8.65 -11.92
N PRO A 199 -12.40 -9.07 -10.81
CA PRO A 199 -13.15 -10.33 -10.79
C PRO A 199 -14.47 -10.27 -11.58
N THR A 200 -14.79 -9.12 -12.20
CA THR A 200 -16.00 -8.93 -13.01
C THR A 200 -15.74 -9.03 -14.51
N THR A 201 -14.49 -9.24 -14.91
CA THR A 201 -14.08 -9.41 -16.31
C THR A 201 -13.56 -10.83 -16.56
N ASP A 202 -13.34 -11.16 -17.83
CA ASP A 202 -12.88 -12.50 -18.22
C ASP A 202 -11.44 -12.74 -17.74
N CYS A 203 -11.14 -13.98 -17.33
CA CYS A 203 -9.79 -14.33 -16.90
C CYS A 203 -8.80 -14.32 -18.08
N HIS A 204 -7.59 -13.83 -17.80
CA HIS A 204 -6.50 -13.83 -18.76
C HIS A 204 -5.75 -15.17 -18.73
N PHE A 205 -5.50 -15.75 -19.90
CA PHE A 205 -4.66 -16.93 -20.03
C PHE A 205 -3.17 -16.54 -20.04
N LEU A 206 -2.36 -17.31 -19.33
CA LEU A 206 -0.91 -17.29 -19.51
C LEU A 206 -0.60 -18.01 -20.83
N GLN A 207 0.14 -17.36 -21.73
CA GLN A 207 0.57 -17.91 -23.02
C GLN A 207 2.06 -18.23 -23.00
#